data_AF-A0A8T4BUN8-F1
#
_entry.id   AF-A0A8T4BUN8-F1
#
_cell.length_a   1.000
_cell.length_b   1.000
_cell.length_c   1.000
_cell.angle_alpha   90.00
_cell.angle_beta   90.00
_cell.angle_gamma   90.00
#
_symmetry.space_group_name_H-M   'P 1'
#
loop_
_entity.id
_entity.type
_entity.pdbx_description
1 polymer ?
#
loop_
_entity_poly.entity_id
_entity_poly.type
_entity_poly.pdbx_seq_one_letter_code
_entity_poly.pdbx_strand_id
1 'polypeptide(L)'
;MANKKMSGRKEAWMRIFVGIISGIVLSVWKVFIQVLAVINWIYAIFTGKRLKDLANLCEIWNTQTYVFLRYMTFVTNERPFPFESLTENFSKFKK
;
A
#
# COMPACT_ATOMS: atom_id res chain seq x y z
N MET A 1 7.98 -24.66 9.78
CA MET A 1 6.63 -24.27 10.23
C MET A 1 5.64 -24.74 9.18
N ALA A 2 4.71 -25.63 9.54
CA ALA A 2 3.77 -26.21 8.60
C ALA A 2 2.81 -25.12 8.07
N ASN A 3 2.94 -24.78 6.78
CA ASN A 3 1.99 -23.93 6.08
C ASN A 3 0.68 -24.72 5.94
N LYS A 4 -0.24 -24.55 6.89
CA LYS A 4 -1.60 -25.09 6.82
C LYS A 4 -2.29 -24.42 5.64
N LYS A 5 -2.18 -25.03 4.45
CA LYS A 5 -2.79 -24.59 3.20
C LYS A 5 -4.29 -24.42 3.44
N MET A 6 -4.74 -23.19 3.67
CA MET A 6 -6.16 -22.91 3.84
C MET A 6 -6.86 -23.29 2.54
N SER A 7 -8.01 -23.96 2.62
CA SER A 7 -8.86 -24.20 1.44
C SER A 7 -9.13 -22.86 0.76
N GLY A 8 -9.05 -22.81 -0.58
CA GLY A 8 -9.23 -21.57 -1.35
C GLY A 8 -10.55 -20.83 -1.03
N ARG A 9 -11.60 -21.55 -0.61
CA ARG A 9 -12.86 -20.95 -0.15
C ARG A 9 -12.69 -20.17 1.15
N LYS A 10 -11.92 -20.68 2.12
CA LYS A 10 -11.65 -20.00 3.38
C LYS A 10 -10.82 -18.75 3.17
N GLU A 11 -9.82 -18.81 2.29
CA GLU A 11 -9.03 -17.63 1.95
C GLU A 11 -9.88 -16.57 1.23
N ALA A 12 -10.78 -16.95 0.33
CA ALA A 12 -11.71 -16.01 -0.31
C ALA A 12 -12.59 -15.26 0.71
N TRP A 13 -13.09 -15.94 1.74
CA TRP A 13 -13.81 -15.30 2.85
C TRP A 13 -12.89 -14.40 3.69
N MET A 14 -11.66 -14.84 3.97
CA MET A 14 -10.67 -14.03 4.69
C MET A 14 -10.35 -12.73 3.95
N ARG A 15 -10.31 -12.76 2.61
CA ARG A 15 -10.09 -11.57 1.78
C ARG A 15 -11.14 -10.50 1.98
N ILE A 16 -12.40 -10.86 2.26
CA ILE A 16 -13.45 -9.88 2.55
C ILE A 16 -13.12 -9.15 3.87
N PHE A 17 -12.79 -9.90 4.92
CA PHE A 17 -12.45 -9.33 6.23
C PHE A 17 -11.20 -8.46 6.18
N VAL A 18 -10.11 -8.99 5.61
CA VAL A 18 -8.86 -8.25 5.41
C VAL A 18 -9.08 -7.04 4.50
N GLY A 19 -9.88 -7.21 3.44
CA GLY A 19 -10.26 -6.18 2.50
C GLY A 19 -10.92 -4.98 3.17
N ILE A 20 -11.85 -5.23 4.10
CA ILE A 20 -12.52 -4.17 4.88
C ILE A 20 -11.51 -3.42 5.75
N ILE A 21 -10.73 -4.13 6.57
CA ILE A 21 -9.83 -3.49 7.54
C ILE A 21 -8.70 -2.75 6.84
N SER A 22 -7.96 -3.43 5.97
CA SER A 22 -6.85 -2.81 5.22
C SER A 22 -7.35 -1.73 4.27
N GLY A 23 -8.52 -1.93 3.66
CA GLY A 23 -9.14 -0.93 2.77
C GLY A 23 -9.52 0.35 3.50
N ILE A 24 -10.08 0.27 4.72
CA ILE A 24 -10.38 1.44 5.55
C ILE A 24 -9.08 2.18 5.91
N VAL A 25 -8.07 1.47 6.40
CA VAL A 25 -6.77 2.06 6.76
C VAL A 25 -6.16 2.78 5.57
N LEU A 26 -6.06 2.13 4.41
CA LEU A 26 -5.49 2.73 3.21
C LEU A 26 -6.30 3.93 2.71
N SER A 27 -7.63 3.90 2.85
CA SER A 27 -8.52 4.99 2.45
C SER A 27 -8.36 6.24 3.33
N VAL A 28 -8.15 6.07 4.63
CA VAL A 28 -7.84 7.20 5.52
C VAL A 28 -6.50 7.83 5.13
N TRP A 29 -5.47 7.01 4.93
CA TRP A 29 -4.15 7.49 4.49
C TRP A 29 -4.18 8.12 3.09
N LYS A 30 -5.05 7.65 2.19
CA LYS A 30 -5.20 8.21 0.84
C LYS A 30 -5.45 9.70 0.86
N VAL A 31 -6.35 10.17 1.73
CA VAL A 31 -6.70 11.59 1.85
C VAL A 31 -5.46 12.41 2.22
N PHE A 32 -4.72 11.94 3.23
CA PHE A 32 -3.47 12.59 3.66
C PHE A 32 -2.43 12.64 2.54
N ILE A 33 -2.21 11.51 1.84
CA ILE A 33 -1.25 11.40 0.75
C ILE A 33 -1.64 12.28 -0.45
N GLN A 34 -2.93 12.42 -0.74
CA GLN A 34 -3.41 13.34 -1.78
C GLN A 34 -3.06 14.80 -1.46
N VAL A 35 -3.24 15.23 -0.20
CA VAL A 35 -2.84 16.57 0.23
C VAL A 35 -1.34 16.77 0.09
N LEU A 36 -0.53 15.81 0.57
CA LEU A 36 0.93 15.87 0.45
C LEU A 36 1.40 15.90 -1.01
N ALA A 37 0.74 15.16 -1.89
CA ALA A 37 1.04 15.14 -3.32
C ALA A 37 0.76 16.50 -3.97
N VAL A 38 -0.35 17.15 -3.62
CA VAL A 38 -0.67 18.52 -4.09
C VAL A 38 0.36 19.52 -3.60
N ILE A 39 0.76 19.46 -2.33
CA ILE A 39 1.81 20.33 -1.77
C ILE A 39 3.15 20.12 -2.52
N ASN A 40 3.55 18.87 -2.72
CA ASN A 40 4.79 18.55 -3.43
C ASN A 40 4.74 19.01 -4.90
N TRP A 41 3.58 18.91 -5.54
CA TRP A 41 3.35 19.40 -6.90
C TRP A 41 3.48 20.92 -6.99
N ILE A 42 2.81 21.67 -6.11
CA ILE A 42 2.92 23.13 -6.03
C ILE A 42 4.38 23.53 -5.80
N TYR A 43 5.04 22.92 -4.81
CA TYR A 43 6.44 23.20 -4.49
C TYR A 43 7.37 22.93 -5.69
N ALA A 44 7.15 21.83 -6.41
CA ALA A 44 7.95 21.48 -7.59
C ALA A 44 7.81 22.49 -8.74
N ILE A 45 6.62 23.06 -8.95
CA ILE A 45 6.39 24.09 -9.97
C ILE A 45 7.21 25.35 -9.66
N PHE A 46 7.21 25.81 -8.41
CA PHE A 46 7.89 27.06 -8.04
C PHE A 46 9.40 26.91 -7.87
N THR A 47 9.87 25.76 -7.39
CA THR A 47 11.31 25.57 -7.06
C THR A 47 12.08 24.74 -8.09
N GLY A 48 11.39 24.08 -9.02
CA GLY A 48 11.98 23.10 -9.93
C GLY A 48 12.50 21.83 -9.24
N LYS A 49 12.26 21.67 -7.92
CA LYS A 49 12.75 20.55 -7.11
C LYS A 49 11.60 19.85 -6.41
N ARG A 50 11.65 18.53 -6.34
CA ARG A 50 10.70 17.73 -5.54
C ARG A 50 11.17 17.62 -4.10
N LEU A 51 10.24 17.69 -3.15
CA LEU A 51 10.51 17.35 -1.75
C LEU A 51 10.68 15.83 -1.64
N LYS A 52 11.91 15.38 -1.38
CA LYS A 52 12.29 13.96 -1.38
C LYS A 52 11.56 13.17 -0.29
N ASP A 53 11.42 13.73 0.90
CA ASP A 53 10.77 13.04 2.02
C ASP A 53 9.26 12.86 1.79
N LEU A 54 8.58 13.90 1.28
CA LEU A 54 7.17 13.78 0.89
C LEU A 54 6.98 12.77 -0.23
N ALA A 55 7.88 12.77 -1.21
CA ALA A 55 7.85 11.79 -2.27
C ALA A 55 8.03 10.36 -1.75
N ASN A 56 8.91 10.15 -0.78
CA ASN A 56 9.14 8.86 -0.14
C ASN A 56 7.89 8.40 0.65
N LEU A 57 7.21 9.30 1.35
CA LEU A 57 5.93 8.99 2.01
C LEU A 57 4.84 8.58 1.01
N CYS A 58 4.69 9.31 -0.10
CA CYS A 58 3.79 8.93 -1.17
C CYS A 58 4.14 7.55 -1.74
N GLU A 59 5.42 7.24 -1.87
CA GLU A 59 5.88 5.94 -2.35
C GLU A 59 5.55 4.79 -1.38
N ILE A 60 5.74 5.00 -0.07
CA ILE A 60 5.36 4.00 0.93
C ILE A 60 3.87 3.66 0.79
N TRP A 61 3.00 4.68 0.71
CA TRP A 61 1.57 4.47 0.55
C TRP A 61 1.21 3.78 -0.78
N ASN A 62 1.85 4.17 -1.89
CA ASN A 62 1.66 3.51 -3.19
C ASN A 62 2.05 2.03 -3.13
N THR A 63 3.18 1.71 -2.48
CA THR A 63 3.65 0.35 -2.28
C THR A 63 2.62 -0.47 -1.50
N GLN A 64 2.13 0.04 -0.37
CA GLN A 64 1.12 -0.68 0.43
C GLN A 64 -0.21 -0.84 -0.32
N THR A 65 -0.62 0.17 -1.08
CA THR A 65 -1.82 0.11 -1.91
C THR A 65 -1.70 -0.99 -2.96
N TYR A 66 -0.54 -1.10 -3.62
CA TYR A 66 -0.30 -2.15 -4.59
C TYR A 66 -0.28 -3.56 -3.97
N VAL A 67 0.34 -3.73 -2.80
CA VAL A 67 0.33 -5.00 -2.05
C VAL A 67 -1.10 -5.40 -1.68
N PHE A 68 -1.89 -4.44 -1.18
CA PHE A 68 -3.31 -4.65 -0.92
C PHE A 68 -4.08 -5.08 -2.17
N LEU A 69 -3.86 -4.42 -3.30
CA LEU A 69 -4.51 -4.81 -4.56
C LEU A 69 -4.11 -6.22 -4.99
N ARG A 70 -2.82 -6.58 -4.94
CA ARG A 70 -2.36 -7.94 -5.26
C ARG A 70 -3.06 -9.00 -4.40
N TYR A 71 -3.26 -8.70 -3.12
CA TYR A 71 -4.04 -9.56 -2.25
C TYR A 71 -5.51 -9.61 -2.74
N MET A 72 -6.20 -8.47 -2.85
CA MET A 72 -7.61 -8.45 -3.21
C MET A 72 -7.91 -9.07 -4.59
N THR A 73 -6.98 -9.00 -5.54
CA THR A 73 -7.12 -9.56 -6.89
C THR A 73 -6.56 -10.98 -7.01
N PHE A 74 -6.36 -11.69 -5.91
CA PHE A 74 -5.92 -13.09 -5.86
C PHE A 74 -4.54 -13.34 -6.50
N VAL A 75 -3.72 -12.30 -6.69
CA VAL A 75 -2.34 -12.43 -7.20
C VAL A 75 -1.42 -13.02 -6.12
N THR A 76 -1.69 -12.76 -4.85
CA THR A 76 -0.96 -13.34 -3.70
C THR A 76 -1.91 -13.68 -2.55
N ASN A 77 -1.48 -14.58 -1.67
CA ASN A 77 -2.13 -14.88 -0.38
C ASN A 77 -1.44 -14.16 0.81
N GLU A 78 -0.36 -13.41 0.56
CA GLU A 78 0.30 -12.56 1.57
C GLU A 78 -0.60 -11.39 1.94
N ARG A 79 -0.81 -11.17 3.24
CA ARG A 79 -1.81 -10.21 3.71
C ARG A 79 -1.21 -8.80 3.78
N PRO A 80 -1.95 -7.77 3.39
CA PRO A 80 -1.49 -6.39 3.51
C PRO A 80 -1.51 -5.90 4.97
N PHE A 81 -0.81 -4.78 5.22
CA PHE A 81 -0.95 -4.02 6.47
C PHE A 81 -2.44 -3.76 6.79
N PRO A 82 -2.89 -3.86 8.06
CA PRO A 82 -2.09 -4.01 9.29
C PRO A 82 -1.81 -5.46 9.72
N PHE A 83 -2.11 -6.46 8.88
CA PHE A 83 -1.95 -7.86 9.27
C PHE A 83 -0.51 -8.36 9.13
N GLU A 84 0.29 -7.72 8.28
CA GLU A 84 1.73 -7.93 8.15
C GLU A 84 2.45 -6.56 8.18
N SER A 85 3.78 -6.59 8.34
CA SER A 85 4.59 -5.37 8.34
C SER A 85 4.59 -4.68 6.97
N LEU A 86 4.90 -3.38 6.98
CA LEU A 86 4.98 -2.60 5.74
C LEU A 86 6.01 -3.23 4.79
N THR A 87 5.60 -3.46 3.55
CA THR A 87 6.50 -3.92 2.50
C THR A 87 7.50 -2.81 2.15
N GLU A 88 8.74 -3.20 1.86
CA GLU A 88 9.77 -2.26 1.42
C GLU A 88 9.38 -1.54 0.12
N ASN A 89 9.75 -0.26 0.04
CA ASN A 89 9.49 0.60 -1.10
C ASN A 89 9.96 0.00 -2.43
N PHE A 90 9.07 -0.05 -3.42
CA PHE A 90 9.37 -0.69 -4.69
C PHE A 90 10.49 -0.01 -5.49
N SER A 91 10.75 1.30 -5.30
CA SER A 91 11.88 1.96 -5.98
C SER A 91 13.23 1.35 -5.63
N LYS A 92 13.37 0.72 -4.45
CA LYS A 92 14.61 0.03 -4.08
C LYS A 92 14.97 -1.13 -5.00
N PHE A 93 13.97 -1.71 -5.68
CA PHE A 93 14.14 -2.81 -6.62
C PHE A 93 14.29 -2.34 -8.08
N LYS A 94 14.03 -1.06 -8.35
CA LYS A 94 14.22 -0.43 -9.66
C LYS A 94 15.60 0.23 -9.69
N LYS A 95 16.64 -0.58 -9.88
CA LYS A 95 17.99 -0.08 -10.23
C LYS A 95 18.01 0.46 -11.65
#